data_AF-A0A117UX15-F1
#
_entry.id   AF-A0A117UX15-F1
#
_cell.length_a   1.000
_cell.length_b   1.000
_cell.length_c   1.000
_cell.angle_alpha   90.00
_cell.angle_beta   90.00
_cell.angle_gamma   90.00
#
_symmetry.space_group_name_H-M   'P 1'
#
loop_
_entity.id
_entity.type
_entity.pdbx_description
1 polymer ?
#
loop_
_entity_poly.entity_id
_entity_poly.type
_entity_poly.pdbx_seq_one_letter_code
_entity_poly.pdbx_strand_id
1 'polypeptide(L)'
;MLPRMLRFLSFATLICALLSAPLAAAPAPARAGMPDPDLRIDLHCAAAFAIAATEQARGSAAAMRLPPLAVRGKRFFAEAGTRAVGQGGMTQEAVRDLLVADVSAMQRRAAADPDRALVAEVTPCLARLDARVPPLKTPDLSQCAAILTLAWEEERTRAPDGAAARDLQTLAQVLAARAHDAFIAGGMSGDGADAAIETSREAMRKEAATRPGGVDNYDIAHCYELAAPDAKSHY
;
A
#
# COMPACT_ATOMS: atom_id res chain seq x y z
N MET A 1 4.97 49.04 3.26
CA MET A 1 3.99 50.13 3.50
C MET A 1 3.09 50.22 2.28
N LEU A 2 1.82 49.85 2.43
CA LEU A 2 0.75 50.12 1.46
C LEU A 2 0.22 51.54 1.73
N PRO A 3 -0.21 52.27 0.68
CA PRO A 3 -1.63 52.63 0.64
C PRO A 3 -2.21 52.43 -0.77
N ARG A 4 -3.34 51.75 -0.93
CA ARG A 4 -4.74 52.19 -0.69
C ARG A 4 -5.25 53.20 -1.75
N MET A 5 -6.18 52.67 -2.54
CA MET A 5 -7.54 53.21 -2.77
C MET A 5 -7.75 54.32 -3.80
N LEU A 6 -8.93 54.21 -4.43
CA LEU A 6 -9.62 55.08 -5.38
C LEU A 6 -9.09 54.98 -6.83
N ARG A 7 -9.87 54.56 -7.83
CA ARG A 7 -11.17 55.15 -8.16
C ARG A 7 -12.03 54.23 -9.08
N PHE A 8 -13.31 54.10 -8.68
CA PHE A 8 -14.53 54.18 -9.49
C PHE A 8 -14.75 53.13 -10.61
N LEU A 9 -15.64 52.15 -10.38
CA LEU A 9 -17.09 52.20 -10.67
C LEU A 9 -17.44 51.96 -12.15
N SER A 10 -18.26 50.94 -12.36
CA SER A 10 -19.11 50.64 -13.53
C SER A 10 -18.65 49.42 -14.32
N PHE A 11 -19.20 48.25 -13.98
CA PHE A 11 -19.70 47.26 -14.96
C PHE A 11 -20.66 46.32 -14.23
N ALA A 12 -21.68 46.92 -13.60
CA ALA A 12 -22.86 46.23 -13.11
C ALA A 12 -23.98 46.48 -14.12
N THR A 13 -24.00 45.74 -15.24
CA THR A 13 -25.16 45.59 -16.15
C THR A 13 -24.79 44.71 -17.35
N LEU A 14 -24.73 43.39 -17.17
CA LEU A 14 -25.04 42.44 -18.25
C LEU A 14 -25.34 41.02 -17.67
N ILE A 15 -26.32 40.95 -16.77
CA ILE A 15 -26.89 39.68 -16.30
C ILE A 15 -28.41 39.79 -16.50
N CYS A 16 -28.90 39.39 -17.68
CA CYS A 16 -30.32 39.10 -17.92
C CYS A 16 -30.55 38.65 -19.37
N ALA A 17 -30.19 37.40 -19.74
CA ALA A 17 -30.68 36.81 -21.00
C ALA A 17 -30.53 35.27 -21.15
N LEU A 18 -30.38 34.48 -20.07
CA LEU A 18 -30.25 33.01 -20.20
C LEU A 18 -31.01 32.27 -19.09
N LEU A 19 -32.34 32.40 -19.06
CA LEU A 19 -33.23 31.64 -18.18
C LEU A 19 -34.47 31.18 -18.95
N SER A 20 -34.30 30.20 -19.84
CA SER A 20 -35.39 29.39 -20.40
C SER A 20 -34.83 28.09 -21.00
N ALA A 21 -34.13 27.30 -20.18
CA ALA A 21 -33.89 25.90 -20.50
C ALA A 21 -34.90 25.06 -19.70
N PRO A 22 -35.67 24.16 -20.34
CA PRO A 22 -36.55 23.25 -19.62
C PRO A 22 -35.70 22.39 -18.69
N LEU A 23 -36.08 22.40 -17.41
CA LEU A 23 -35.47 21.58 -16.38
C LEU A 23 -35.81 20.12 -16.69
N ALA A 24 -35.00 19.47 -17.53
CA ALA A 24 -35.03 18.02 -17.68
C ALA A 24 -34.78 17.42 -16.30
N ALA A 25 -35.76 16.68 -15.77
CA ALA A 25 -35.61 15.94 -14.53
C ALA A 25 -34.35 15.07 -14.66
N ALA A 26 -33.32 15.39 -13.86
CA ALA A 26 -32.16 14.53 -13.75
C ALA A 26 -32.66 13.14 -13.33
N PRO A 27 -32.18 12.05 -13.96
CA PRO A 27 -32.53 10.71 -13.52
C PRO A 27 -32.23 10.61 -12.03
N ALA A 28 -33.24 10.27 -11.24
CA ALA A 28 -33.06 10.04 -9.82
C ALA A 28 -31.88 9.08 -9.64
N PRO A 29 -30.93 9.36 -8.73
CA PRO A 29 -29.82 8.45 -8.50
C PRO A 29 -30.42 7.08 -8.23
N ALA A 30 -30.07 6.09 -9.07
CA ALA A 30 -30.41 4.71 -8.80
C ALA A 30 -30.00 4.45 -7.35
N ARG A 31 -30.97 4.08 -6.50
CA ARG A 31 -30.66 3.67 -5.13
C ARG A 31 -29.58 2.61 -5.25
N ALA A 32 -28.35 2.94 -4.85
CA ALA A 32 -27.25 2.00 -4.83
C ALA A 32 -27.78 0.76 -4.10
N GLY A 33 -27.81 -0.38 -4.80
CA GLY A 33 -28.20 -1.63 -4.19
C GLY A 33 -27.35 -1.83 -2.94
N MET A 34 -27.98 -2.17 -1.82
CA MET A 34 -27.24 -2.51 -0.63
C MET A 34 -26.38 -3.73 -0.98
N PRO A 35 -25.06 -3.70 -0.73
CA PRO A 35 -24.22 -4.84 -1.07
C PRO A 35 -24.72 -6.08 -0.34
N ASP A 36 -24.53 -7.24 -1.00
CA ASP A 36 -24.64 -8.55 -0.37
C ASP A 36 -23.93 -8.53 1.01
N PRO A 37 -24.53 -9.09 2.08
CA PRO A 37 -23.94 -9.02 3.42
C PRO A 37 -22.47 -9.45 3.50
N ASP A 38 -22.06 -10.47 2.74
CA ASP A 38 -20.67 -10.91 2.72
C ASP A 38 -19.74 -9.85 2.11
N LEU A 39 -20.16 -9.22 1.02
CA LEU A 39 -19.43 -8.11 0.42
C LEU A 39 -19.38 -6.89 1.35
N ARG A 40 -20.44 -6.62 2.11
CA ARG A 40 -20.46 -5.54 3.10
C ARG A 40 -19.38 -5.75 4.17
N ILE A 41 -19.24 -6.98 4.66
CA ILE A 41 -18.22 -7.37 5.62
C ILE A 41 -16.82 -7.24 5.00
N ASP A 42 -16.65 -7.63 3.74
CA ASP A 42 -15.38 -7.49 3.06
C ASP A 42 -14.94 -6.03 2.92
N LEU A 43 -15.84 -5.14 2.52
CA LEU A 43 -15.53 -3.70 2.43
C LEU A 43 -15.19 -3.12 3.81
N HIS A 44 -15.89 -3.55 4.86
CA HIS A 44 -15.55 -3.19 6.24
C HIS A 44 -14.14 -3.67 6.63
N CYS A 45 -13.80 -4.93 6.34
CA CYS A 45 -12.47 -5.46 6.61
C CYS A 45 -11.38 -4.74 5.79
N ALA A 46 -11.65 -4.38 4.54
CA ALA A 46 -10.73 -3.58 3.73
C ALA A 46 -10.45 -2.21 4.37
N ALA A 47 -11.47 -1.55 4.94
CA ALA A 47 -11.28 -0.31 5.69
C ALA A 47 -10.43 -0.51 6.94
N ALA A 48 -10.66 -1.58 7.72
CA ALA A 48 -9.87 -1.92 8.90
C ALA A 48 -8.39 -2.15 8.53
N PHE A 49 -8.12 -2.86 7.44
CA PHE A 49 -6.74 -3.08 6.96
C PHE A 49 -6.06 -1.80 6.49
N ALA A 50 -6.79 -0.88 5.86
CA ALA A 50 -6.24 0.41 5.44
C ALA A 50 -5.84 1.28 6.63
N ILE A 51 -6.65 1.29 7.70
CA ILE A 51 -6.30 1.97 8.95
C ILE A 51 -5.06 1.33 9.56
N ALA A 52 -5.05 0.00 9.70
CA ALA A 52 -3.92 -0.72 10.30
C ALA A 52 -2.62 -0.52 9.51
N ALA A 53 -2.66 -0.55 8.18
CA ALA A 53 -1.50 -0.27 7.34
C ALA A 53 -0.99 1.17 7.52
N THR A 54 -1.89 2.14 7.70
CA THR A 54 -1.51 3.53 7.99
C THR A 54 -0.84 3.65 9.35
N GLU A 55 -1.36 2.96 10.36
CA GLU A 55 -0.78 2.94 11.71
C GLU A 55 0.55 2.16 11.77
N GLN A 56 0.72 1.12 10.94
CA GLN A 56 2.02 0.45 10.73
C GLN A 56 3.04 1.42 10.13
N ALA A 57 2.66 2.20 9.10
CA ALA A 57 3.54 3.20 8.51
C ALA A 57 3.92 4.33 9.49
N ARG A 58 3.10 4.56 10.52
CA ARG A 58 3.38 5.49 11.63
C ARG A 58 4.18 4.88 12.77
N GLY A 59 4.45 3.57 12.73
CA GLY A 59 5.17 2.85 13.79
C GLY A 59 4.35 2.61 15.06
N SER A 60 3.01 2.57 14.99
CA SER A 60 2.19 2.22 16.15
C SER A 60 2.53 0.82 16.67
N ALA A 61 2.91 0.70 17.93
CA ALA A 61 3.25 -0.58 18.56
C ALA A 61 2.08 -1.58 18.56
N ALA A 62 0.83 -1.11 18.56
CA ALA A 62 -0.34 -1.97 18.40
C ALA A 62 -0.47 -2.49 16.97
N ALA A 63 -0.28 -1.62 15.98
CA ALA A 63 -0.36 -1.98 14.57
C ALA A 63 0.79 -2.91 14.13
N MET A 64 2.00 -2.72 14.68
CA MET A 64 3.16 -3.57 14.42
C MET A 64 3.03 -4.99 14.98
N ARG A 65 2.08 -5.24 15.90
CA ARG A 65 1.73 -6.60 16.35
C ARG A 65 0.79 -7.34 15.39
N LEU A 66 0.17 -6.63 14.45
CA LEU A 66 -0.63 -7.24 13.39
C LEU A 66 0.29 -7.67 12.24
N PRO A 67 -0.11 -8.65 11.40
CA PRO A 67 0.62 -8.99 10.19
C PRO A 67 0.83 -7.76 9.28
N PRO A 68 1.83 -7.74 8.37
CA PRO A 68 1.97 -6.64 7.41
C PRO A 68 0.72 -6.49 6.51
N LEU A 69 0.06 -5.32 6.57
CA LEU A 69 -1.24 -5.11 5.92
C LEU A 69 -1.20 -4.17 4.71
N ALA A 70 -0.11 -3.44 4.47
CA ALA A 70 -0.02 -2.49 3.37
C ALA A 70 -0.29 -3.14 2.00
N VAL A 71 0.46 -4.20 1.65
CA VAL A 71 0.32 -4.89 0.37
C VAL A 71 -0.91 -5.79 0.35
N ARG A 72 -1.07 -6.62 1.38
CA ARG A 72 -2.16 -7.62 1.43
C ARG A 72 -3.53 -6.96 1.55
N GLY A 73 -3.66 -5.92 2.39
CA GLY A 73 -4.88 -5.13 2.54
C GLY A 73 -5.25 -4.40 1.25
N LYS A 74 -4.29 -3.84 0.51
CA LYS A 74 -4.53 -3.21 -0.80
C LYS A 74 -5.06 -4.22 -1.83
N ARG A 75 -4.50 -5.43 -1.88
CA ARG A 75 -4.98 -6.51 -2.78
C ARG A 75 -6.40 -6.95 -2.41
N PHE A 76 -6.64 -7.17 -1.12
CA PHE A 76 -7.96 -7.54 -0.62
C PHE A 76 -9.01 -6.47 -0.95
N PHE A 77 -8.65 -5.19 -0.78
CA PHE A 77 -9.49 -4.06 -1.16
C PHE A 77 -9.77 -4.04 -2.67
N ALA A 78 -8.75 -4.22 -3.52
CA ALA A 78 -8.93 -4.24 -4.97
C ALA A 78 -9.91 -5.34 -5.40
N GLU A 79 -9.75 -6.56 -4.88
CA GLU A 79 -10.67 -7.67 -5.15
C GLU A 79 -12.09 -7.40 -4.67
N ALA A 80 -12.25 -6.89 -3.43
CA ALA A 80 -13.55 -6.55 -2.88
C ALA A 80 -14.24 -5.43 -3.67
N GLY A 81 -13.49 -4.39 -4.07
CA GLY A 81 -13.98 -3.29 -4.90
C GLY A 81 -14.42 -3.74 -6.29
N THR A 82 -13.64 -4.60 -6.95
CA THR A 82 -14.01 -5.19 -8.24
C THR A 82 -15.31 -5.99 -8.14
N ARG A 83 -15.51 -6.79 -7.08
CA ARG A 83 -16.78 -7.49 -6.86
C ARG A 83 -17.93 -6.53 -6.56
N ALA A 84 -17.69 -5.48 -5.77
CA ALA A 84 -18.73 -4.51 -5.43
C ALA A 84 -19.29 -3.79 -6.66
N VAL A 85 -18.40 -3.37 -7.56
CA VAL A 85 -18.81 -2.69 -8.80
C VAL A 85 -19.33 -3.69 -9.83
N GLY A 86 -18.61 -4.79 -10.07
CA GLY A 86 -18.92 -5.73 -11.14
C GLY A 86 -20.09 -6.68 -10.86
N GLN A 87 -20.23 -7.14 -9.62
CA GLN A 87 -21.24 -8.13 -9.22
C GLN A 87 -22.35 -7.51 -8.37
N GLY A 88 -22.02 -6.53 -7.53
CA GLY A 88 -22.95 -5.88 -6.62
C GLY A 88 -23.74 -4.71 -7.23
N GLY A 89 -23.42 -4.30 -8.47
CA GLY A 89 -24.07 -3.16 -9.13
C GLY A 89 -23.84 -1.82 -8.42
N MET A 90 -22.82 -1.73 -7.55
CA MET A 90 -22.48 -0.48 -6.86
C MET A 90 -21.68 0.43 -7.78
N THR A 91 -21.84 1.74 -7.63
CA THR A 91 -20.90 2.68 -8.24
C THR A 91 -19.64 2.79 -7.38
N GLN A 92 -18.55 3.27 -7.97
CA GLN A 92 -17.31 3.54 -7.24
C GLN A 92 -17.53 4.57 -6.13
N GLU A 93 -18.38 5.57 -6.36
CA GLU A 93 -18.78 6.56 -5.37
C GLU A 93 -19.49 5.92 -4.19
N ALA A 94 -20.44 5.01 -4.45
CA ALA A 94 -21.16 4.31 -3.40
C ALA A 94 -20.23 3.44 -2.53
N VAL A 95 -19.26 2.77 -3.14
CA VAL A 95 -18.22 2.01 -2.41
C VAL A 95 -17.37 2.95 -1.55
N ARG A 96 -16.92 4.08 -2.10
CA ARG A 96 -16.13 5.08 -1.37
C ARG A 96 -16.92 5.62 -0.16
N ASP A 97 -18.16 6.03 -0.36
CA ASP A 97 -18.97 6.65 0.69
C ASP A 97 -19.24 5.67 1.84
N LEU A 98 -19.43 4.39 1.49
CA LEU A 98 -19.57 3.30 2.46
C LEU A 98 -18.29 3.06 3.27
N LEU A 99 -17.11 3.09 2.64
CA LEU A 99 -15.83 2.97 3.35
C LEU A 99 -15.56 4.17 4.26
N VAL A 100 -15.86 5.39 3.80
CA VAL A 100 -15.75 6.61 4.62
C VAL A 100 -16.64 6.51 5.86
N ALA A 101 -17.86 5.99 5.70
CA ALA A 101 -18.77 5.76 6.82
C ALA A 101 -18.21 4.72 7.81
N ASP A 102 -17.62 3.62 7.33
CA ASP A 102 -16.97 2.61 8.17
C ASP A 102 -15.79 3.18 8.95
N VAL A 103 -14.87 3.85 8.27
CA VAL A 103 -13.69 4.47 8.90
C VAL A 103 -14.14 5.46 9.98
N SER A 104 -15.13 6.30 9.67
CA SER A 104 -15.68 7.26 10.64
C SER A 104 -16.31 6.56 11.84
N ALA A 105 -16.99 5.43 11.65
CA ALA A 105 -17.59 4.66 12.74
C ALA A 105 -16.52 3.97 13.61
N MET A 106 -15.49 3.39 13.00
CA MET A 106 -14.34 2.81 13.71
C MET A 106 -13.63 3.87 14.55
N GLN A 107 -13.34 5.04 13.98
CA GLN A 107 -12.68 6.15 14.67
C GLN A 107 -13.49 6.64 15.88
N ARG A 108 -14.83 6.71 15.77
CA ARG A 108 -15.68 7.05 16.92
C ARG A 108 -15.62 6.01 18.03
N ARG A 109 -15.61 4.70 17.70
CA ARG A 109 -15.46 3.62 18.70
C ARG A 109 -14.07 3.61 19.33
N ALA A 110 -13.06 4.00 18.57
CA ALA A 110 -11.66 4.06 19.00
C ALA A 110 -11.34 5.22 19.95
N ALA A 111 -12.26 6.18 20.16
CA ALA A 111 -11.99 7.43 20.88
C ALA A 111 -11.39 7.27 22.28
N ALA A 112 -11.74 6.20 23.01
CA ALA A 112 -11.23 5.95 24.36
C ALA A 112 -9.90 5.19 24.39
N ASP A 113 -9.68 4.27 23.44
CA ASP A 113 -8.50 3.41 23.37
C ASP A 113 -8.26 2.99 21.91
N PRO A 114 -7.54 3.82 21.12
CA PRO A 114 -7.35 3.58 19.70
C PRO A 114 -6.59 2.29 19.38
N ASP A 115 -5.59 1.96 20.20
CA ASP A 115 -4.73 0.78 20.01
C ASP A 115 -5.52 -0.51 20.21
N ARG A 116 -6.30 -0.60 21.29
CA ARG A 116 -7.16 -1.76 21.53
C ARG A 116 -8.26 -1.86 20.49
N ALA A 117 -8.88 -0.73 20.11
CA ALA A 117 -9.91 -0.71 19.10
C ALA A 117 -9.37 -1.19 17.75
N LEU A 118 -8.19 -0.73 17.33
CA LEU A 118 -7.56 -1.18 16.08
C LEU A 118 -7.39 -2.70 16.05
N VAL A 119 -6.81 -3.28 17.09
CA VAL A 119 -6.61 -4.74 17.17
C VAL A 119 -7.95 -5.47 17.16
N ALA A 120 -8.96 -4.96 17.87
CA ALA A 120 -10.29 -5.56 17.92
C ALA A 120 -11.04 -5.49 16.58
N GLU A 121 -10.88 -4.42 15.80
CA GLU A 121 -11.49 -4.29 14.47
C GLU A 121 -10.78 -5.17 13.44
N VAL A 122 -9.45 -5.30 13.50
CA VAL A 122 -8.67 -6.03 12.49
C VAL A 122 -8.69 -7.55 12.72
N THR A 123 -8.59 -8.00 13.96
CA THR A 123 -8.40 -9.45 14.27
C THR A 123 -9.47 -10.35 13.63
N PRO A 124 -10.78 -10.02 13.70
CA PRO A 124 -11.83 -10.85 13.08
C PRO A 124 -11.74 -10.90 11.55
N CYS A 125 -11.11 -9.90 10.94
CA CYS A 125 -10.97 -9.79 9.49
C CYS A 125 -9.81 -10.62 8.93
N LEU A 126 -8.83 -11.00 9.76
CA LEU A 126 -7.61 -11.70 9.29
C LEU A 126 -7.92 -13.03 8.60
N ALA A 127 -8.87 -13.82 9.11
CA ALA A 127 -9.26 -15.08 8.46
C ALA A 127 -9.83 -14.86 7.04
N ARG A 128 -10.57 -13.76 6.81
CA ARG A 128 -11.06 -13.39 5.47
C ARG A 128 -9.92 -12.94 4.57
N LEU A 129 -8.94 -12.23 5.11
CA LEU A 129 -7.74 -11.84 4.38
C LEU A 129 -6.96 -13.05 3.91
N ASP A 130 -6.64 -13.97 4.83
CA ASP A 130 -5.85 -15.18 4.55
C ASP A 130 -6.50 -16.08 3.50
N ALA A 131 -7.84 -16.17 3.51
CA ALA A 131 -8.60 -16.95 2.54
C ALA A 131 -8.51 -16.43 1.09
N ARG A 132 -8.14 -15.15 0.90
CA ARG A 132 -8.14 -14.50 -0.42
C ARG A 132 -6.77 -14.05 -0.88
N VAL A 133 -6.02 -13.48 0.04
CA VAL A 133 -4.68 -12.97 -0.21
C VAL A 133 -3.74 -13.73 0.71
N PRO A 134 -3.00 -14.74 0.21
CA PRO A 134 -2.09 -15.53 1.04
C PRO A 134 -1.08 -14.66 1.81
N PRO A 135 -0.56 -15.14 2.95
CA PRO A 135 0.53 -14.49 3.66
C PRO A 135 1.75 -14.22 2.77
N LEU A 136 2.47 -13.15 3.07
CA LEU A 136 3.71 -12.82 2.37
C LEU A 136 4.78 -13.87 2.68
N LYS A 137 5.60 -14.19 1.68
CA LYS A 137 6.78 -15.04 1.88
C LYS A 137 7.90 -14.21 2.51
N THR A 138 8.62 -14.78 3.46
CA THR A 138 9.83 -14.14 4.00
C THR A 138 11.00 -14.39 3.03
N PRO A 139 11.59 -13.35 2.42
CA PRO A 139 12.75 -13.50 1.54
C PRO A 139 14.05 -13.76 2.33
N ASP A 140 14.97 -14.53 1.75
CA ASP A 140 16.35 -14.62 2.26
C ASP A 140 17.24 -13.43 1.82
N LEU A 141 18.50 -13.38 2.26
CA LEU A 141 19.44 -12.30 1.92
C LEU A 141 19.62 -12.11 0.41
N SER A 142 19.76 -13.21 -0.35
CA SER A 142 19.97 -13.17 -1.79
C SER A 142 18.72 -12.70 -2.52
N GLN A 143 17.55 -13.16 -2.06
CA GLN A 143 16.25 -12.73 -2.57
C GLN A 143 16.00 -11.26 -2.28
N CYS A 144 16.34 -10.79 -1.07
CA CYS A 144 16.26 -9.38 -0.71
C CYS A 144 17.16 -8.49 -1.57
N ALA A 145 18.41 -8.90 -1.80
CA ALA A 145 19.32 -8.19 -2.70
C ALA A 145 18.73 -8.08 -4.12
N ALA A 146 18.16 -9.17 -4.63
CA ALA A 146 17.49 -9.21 -5.93
C ALA A 146 16.25 -8.31 -6.00
N ILE A 147 15.36 -8.39 -5.00
CA ILE A 147 14.14 -7.59 -4.91
C ILE A 147 14.47 -6.09 -4.86
N LEU A 148 15.43 -5.67 -4.04
CA LEU A 148 15.81 -4.25 -3.98
C LEU A 148 16.55 -3.79 -5.24
N THR A 149 17.26 -4.69 -5.93
CA THR A 149 17.82 -4.36 -7.26
C THR A 149 16.72 -4.11 -8.28
N LEU A 150 15.67 -4.93 -8.31
CA LEU A 150 14.51 -4.73 -9.20
C LEU A 150 13.83 -3.38 -8.93
N ALA A 151 13.64 -3.04 -7.65
CA ALA A 151 13.08 -1.75 -7.26
C ALA A 151 13.99 -0.58 -7.68
N TRP A 152 15.30 -0.71 -7.54
CA TRP A 152 16.26 0.27 -8.04
C TRP A 152 16.21 0.41 -9.57
N GLU A 153 16.13 -0.69 -10.30
CA GLU A 153 16.02 -0.69 -11.78
C GLU A 153 14.75 0.05 -12.24
N GLU A 154 13.63 -0.14 -11.56
CA GLU A 154 12.40 0.60 -11.83
C GLU A 154 12.52 2.09 -11.51
N GLU A 155 13.04 2.42 -10.33
CA GLU A 155 13.11 3.82 -9.88
C GLU A 155 14.12 4.64 -10.67
N ARG A 156 15.27 4.06 -11.07
CA ARG A 156 16.24 4.77 -11.92
C ARG A 156 15.69 5.05 -13.32
N THR A 157 14.78 4.23 -13.84
CA THR A 157 14.11 4.50 -15.12
C THR A 157 13.19 5.70 -15.02
N ARG A 158 12.61 5.96 -13.83
CA ARG A 158 11.74 7.12 -13.57
C ARG A 158 12.53 8.37 -13.22
N ALA A 159 13.58 8.24 -12.41
CA ALA A 159 14.43 9.32 -11.92
C ALA A 159 15.88 8.82 -11.75
N PRO A 160 16.72 8.91 -12.80
CA PRO A 160 18.08 8.34 -12.80
C PRO A 160 18.97 8.79 -11.63
N ASP A 161 18.83 10.06 -11.21
CA ASP A 161 19.62 10.66 -10.12
C ASP A 161 18.82 10.82 -8.81
N GLY A 162 17.66 10.18 -8.73
CA GLY A 162 16.75 10.25 -7.59
C GLY A 162 17.40 9.74 -6.29
N ALA A 163 17.06 10.37 -5.15
CA ALA A 163 17.51 9.91 -3.84
C ALA A 163 17.04 8.47 -3.57
N ALA A 164 15.77 8.16 -3.89
CA ALA A 164 15.21 6.83 -3.72
C ALA A 164 15.96 5.74 -4.51
N ALA A 165 16.36 6.02 -5.75
CA ALA A 165 17.17 5.08 -6.54
C ALA A 165 18.54 4.83 -5.88
N ARG A 166 19.22 5.89 -5.41
CA ARG A 166 20.51 5.77 -4.71
C ARG A 166 20.40 4.98 -3.39
N ASP A 167 19.34 5.21 -2.63
CA ASP A 167 19.09 4.48 -1.39
C ASP A 167 18.84 2.99 -1.67
N LEU A 168 17.98 2.66 -2.65
CA LEU A 168 17.72 1.28 -3.06
C LEU A 168 18.97 0.57 -3.58
N GLN A 169 19.79 1.27 -4.37
CA GLN A 169 21.07 0.72 -4.83
C GLN A 169 22.00 0.37 -3.66
N THR A 170 22.10 1.28 -2.68
CA THR A 170 22.95 1.08 -1.50
C THR A 170 22.48 -0.13 -0.69
N LEU A 171 21.17 -0.22 -0.41
CA LEU A 171 20.59 -1.33 0.34
C LEU A 171 20.77 -2.67 -0.41
N ALA A 172 20.56 -2.68 -1.73
CA ALA A 172 20.77 -3.86 -2.55
C ALA A 172 22.23 -4.34 -2.51
N GLN A 173 23.21 -3.42 -2.54
CA GLN A 173 24.63 -3.74 -2.42
C GLN A 173 24.99 -4.29 -1.04
N VAL A 174 24.46 -3.71 0.04
CA VAL A 174 24.66 -4.22 1.42
C VAL A 174 24.14 -5.64 1.55
N LEU A 175 22.93 -5.91 1.05
CA LEU A 175 22.33 -7.24 1.11
C LEU A 175 23.10 -8.25 0.24
N ALA A 176 23.58 -7.84 -0.94
CA ALA A 176 24.39 -8.70 -1.79
C ALA A 176 25.72 -9.08 -1.13
N ALA A 177 26.40 -8.12 -0.50
CA ALA A 177 27.63 -8.39 0.26
C ALA A 177 27.38 -9.33 1.44
N ARG A 178 26.31 -9.10 2.22
CA ARG A 178 25.91 -9.99 3.33
C ARG A 178 25.54 -11.39 2.85
N ALA A 179 24.86 -11.50 1.70
CA ALA A 179 24.55 -12.79 1.09
C ALA A 179 25.83 -13.53 0.66
N HIS A 180 26.77 -12.82 0.04
CA HIS A 180 28.07 -13.37 -0.36
C HIS A 180 28.81 -13.91 0.86
N ASP A 181 28.95 -13.11 1.92
CA ASP A 181 29.63 -13.52 3.15
C ASP A 181 28.94 -14.72 3.81
N ALA A 182 27.61 -14.77 3.81
CA ALA A 182 26.85 -15.91 4.32
C ALA A 182 27.11 -17.19 3.50
N PHE A 183 27.22 -17.10 2.18
CA PHE A 183 27.56 -18.24 1.32
C PHE A 183 29.00 -18.73 1.55
N ILE A 184 29.97 -17.82 1.70
CA ILE A 184 31.36 -18.16 2.04
C ILE A 184 31.43 -18.84 3.41
N ALA A 185 30.74 -18.29 4.42
CA ALA A 185 30.65 -18.90 5.74
C ALA A 185 30.00 -20.29 5.69
N GLY A 186 29.09 -20.51 4.74
CA GLY A 186 28.49 -21.81 4.42
C GLY A 186 29.38 -22.77 3.64
N GLY A 187 30.63 -22.38 3.30
CA GLY A 187 31.61 -23.22 2.62
C GLY A 187 31.62 -23.10 1.09
N MET A 188 30.91 -22.14 0.50
CA MET A 188 31.03 -21.85 -0.93
C MET A 188 32.36 -21.14 -1.24
N SER A 189 32.83 -21.27 -2.48
CA SER A 189 33.87 -20.38 -3.03
C SER A 189 33.28 -19.00 -3.36
N GLY A 190 34.14 -18.00 -3.55
CA GLY A 190 33.74 -16.66 -4.04
C GLY A 190 32.90 -16.73 -5.30
N ASP A 191 33.42 -17.36 -6.35
CA ASP A 191 32.70 -17.53 -7.61
C ASP A 191 31.37 -18.28 -7.44
N GLY A 192 31.32 -19.25 -6.51
CA GLY A 192 30.11 -19.99 -6.19
C GLY A 192 29.05 -19.12 -5.50
N ALA A 193 29.47 -18.26 -4.57
CA ALA A 193 28.61 -17.29 -3.90
C ALA A 193 28.04 -16.26 -4.90
N ASP A 194 28.88 -15.72 -5.78
CA ASP A 194 28.47 -14.78 -6.83
C ASP A 194 27.45 -15.41 -7.78
N ALA A 195 27.69 -16.65 -8.21
CA ALA A 195 26.77 -17.40 -9.07
C ALA A 195 25.41 -17.68 -8.38
N ALA A 196 25.42 -17.96 -7.07
CA ALA A 196 24.19 -18.15 -6.29
C ALA A 196 23.38 -16.86 -6.18
N ILE A 197 24.04 -15.72 -5.97
CA ILE A 197 23.38 -14.40 -5.93
C ILE A 197 22.76 -14.07 -7.29
N GLU A 198 23.47 -14.30 -8.41
CA GLU A 198 22.91 -14.02 -9.74
C GLU A 198 21.75 -14.97 -10.07
N THR A 199 21.83 -16.25 -9.68
CA THR A 199 20.71 -17.19 -9.80
C THR A 199 19.46 -16.68 -9.07
N SER A 200 19.63 -16.14 -7.86
CA SER A 200 18.54 -15.53 -7.10
C SER A 200 17.96 -14.31 -7.82
N ARG A 201 18.82 -13.47 -8.42
CA ARG A 201 18.42 -12.30 -9.22
C ARG A 201 17.58 -12.68 -10.43
N GLU A 202 18.01 -13.68 -11.20
CA GLU A 202 17.27 -14.19 -12.34
C GLU A 202 15.92 -14.79 -11.92
N ALA A 203 15.90 -15.56 -10.82
CA ALA A 203 14.68 -16.14 -10.28
C ALA A 203 13.67 -15.06 -9.87
N MET A 204 14.11 -13.98 -9.22
CA MET A 204 13.23 -12.87 -8.82
C MET A 204 12.78 -12.03 -10.02
N ARG A 205 13.62 -11.80 -11.03
CA ARG A 205 13.20 -11.17 -12.29
C ARG A 205 12.10 -11.98 -12.97
N LYS A 206 12.25 -13.30 -13.01
CA LYS A 206 11.23 -14.21 -13.57
C LYS A 206 9.94 -14.18 -12.75
N GLU A 207 10.02 -14.23 -11.42
CA GLU A 207 8.87 -14.11 -10.52
C GLU A 207 8.13 -12.79 -10.77
N ALA A 208 8.85 -11.66 -10.84
CA ALA A 208 8.30 -10.34 -11.12
C ALA A 208 7.55 -10.28 -12.46
N ALA A 209 8.09 -10.94 -13.50
CA ALA A 209 7.51 -10.93 -14.84
C ALA A 209 6.32 -11.89 -15.01
N THR A 210 6.27 -12.99 -14.26
CA THR A 210 5.35 -14.12 -14.56
C THR A 210 4.31 -14.39 -13.50
N ARG A 211 4.57 -14.03 -12.23
CA ARG A 211 3.65 -14.30 -11.13
C ARG A 211 2.72 -13.09 -10.92
N PRO A 212 1.39 -13.30 -10.79
CA PRO A 212 0.50 -12.22 -10.35
C PRO A 212 1.00 -11.59 -9.05
N GLY A 213 1.18 -10.27 -9.08
CA GLY A 213 1.74 -9.51 -7.97
C GLY A 213 3.24 -9.69 -7.73
N GLY A 214 3.98 -10.37 -8.61
CA GLY A 214 5.45 -10.37 -8.65
C GLY A 214 6.15 -10.45 -7.29
N VAL A 215 7.05 -9.50 -7.04
CA VAL A 215 7.81 -9.36 -5.77
C VAL A 215 6.97 -8.85 -4.59
N ASP A 216 5.77 -8.29 -4.83
CA ASP A 216 4.83 -7.92 -3.76
C ASP A 216 4.25 -9.16 -3.04
N ASN A 217 4.60 -10.38 -3.48
CA ASN A 217 4.32 -11.60 -2.74
C ASN A 217 5.30 -11.86 -1.58
N TYR A 218 6.32 -11.03 -1.42
CA TYR A 218 7.35 -11.14 -0.40
C TYR A 218 7.21 -10.03 0.64
N ASP A 219 7.67 -10.31 1.86
CA ASP A 219 7.77 -9.33 2.93
C ASP A 219 8.99 -8.43 2.70
N ILE A 220 8.81 -7.35 1.93
CA ILE A 220 9.89 -6.40 1.61
C ILE A 220 10.35 -5.66 2.87
N ALA A 221 9.51 -5.53 3.90
CA ALA A 221 9.91 -4.91 5.17
C ALA A 221 11.09 -5.66 5.80
N HIS A 222 11.05 -6.99 5.72
CA HIS A 222 12.15 -7.85 6.17
C HIS A 222 13.48 -7.56 5.47
N CYS A 223 13.45 -7.17 4.19
CA CYS A 223 14.68 -6.80 3.48
C CYS A 223 15.33 -5.53 4.03
N TYR A 224 14.53 -4.57 4.51
CA TYR A 224 15.08 -3.39 5.18
C TYR A 224 15.64 -3.74 6.56
N GLU A 225 15.03 -4.68 7.28
CA GLU A 225 15.58 -5.20 8.55
C GLU A 225 16.94 -5.88 8.32
N LEU A 226 17.02 -6.75 7.32
CA LEU A 226 18.25 -7.43 6.92
C LEU A 226 19.31 -6.49 6.34
N ALA A 227 18.94 -5.29 5.90
CA ALA A 227 19.86 -4.26 5.41
C ALA A 227 20.24 -3.23 6.49
N ALA A 228 19.59 -3.27 7.66
CA ALA A 228 19.87 -2.34 8.74
C ALA A 228 21.35 -2.46 9.19
N PRO A 229 21.98 -1.35 9.59
CA PRO A 229 23.33 -1.40 10.14
C PRO A 229 23.39 -2.34 11.34
N ASP A 230 24.49 -3.08 11.48
CA ASP A 230 24.70 -3.88 12.68
C ASP A 230 24.66 -2.96 13.91
N ALA A 231 24.09 -3.46 15.01
CA ALA A 231 24.09 -2.72 16.26
C ALA A 231 25.52 -2.30 16.58
N LYS A 232 25.75 -1.00 16.80
CA LYS A 232 27.08 -0.50 17.14
C LYS A 232 27.56 -1.25 18.39
N SER A 233 28.55 -2.12 18.23
CA SER A 233 29.33 -2.58 19.38
C SER A 233 30.13 -1.37 19.83
N HIS A 234 29.68 -0.73 20.92
CA HIS A 234 30.52 0.21 21.63
C HIS A 234 31.74 -0.57 22.14
N TYR A 235 32.84 -0.47 21.40
CA TYR A 235 34.18 -0.76 21.92
C TYR A 235 34.62 0.37 22.83
#